data_AF-A0A2V8BS89-F1
#
_entry.id   AF-A0A2V8BS89-F1
#
_cell.length_a   1.000
_cell.length_b   1.000
_cell.length_c   1.000
_cell.angle_alpha   90.00
_cell.angle_beta   90.00
_cell.angle_gamma   90.00
#
_symmetry.space_group_name_H-M   'P 1'
#
loop_
_entity.id
_entity.type
_entity.pdbx_description
1 polymer ?
#
loop_
_entity_poly.entity_id
_entity_poly.type
_entity_poly.pdbx_seq_one_letter_code
_entity_poly.pdbx_strand_id
1 'polypeptide(L)' 'MRAFTSELPAWQPNEDDIRLRAYHRYLERGGGHGMAFDDWLEAERELKLRG' A
#
# COMPACT_ATOMS: atom_id res chain seq x y z
N MET A 1 -4.07 31.28 9.60
CA MET A 1 -4.23 30.27 8.54
C MET A 1 -2.93 29.51 8.39
N ARG A 2 -2.88 28.23 8.78
CA ARG A 2 -1.74 27.35 8.52
C ARG A 2 -2.14 26.45 7.35
N ALA A 3 -1.42 26.55 6.24
CA ALA A 3 -1.52 25.57 5.17
C ALA A 3 -0.96 24.25 5.70
N PHE A 4 -1.82 23.27 5.94
CA PHE A 4 -1.40 21.87 6.08
C PHE A 4 -1.09 21.38 4.67
N THR A 5 0.15 21.65 4.21
CA THR A 5 0.63 20.95 3.01
C THR A 5 0.78 19.47 3.35
N SER A 6 0.23 18.67 2.45
CA SER A 6 0.17 17.23 2.41
C SER A 6 1.56 16.60 2.29
N GLU A 7 2.22 16.34 3.41
CA GLU A 7 3.48 15.60 3.44
C GLU A 7 3.33 14.52 4.50
N LEU A 8 2.76 13.38 4.11
CA LEU A 8 3.01 12.15 4.86
C LEU A 8 4.54 12.06 5.02
N PRO A 9 5.06 11.74 6.21
CA PRO A 9 6.50 11.71 6.43
C PRO A 9 7.14 10.77 5.41
N ALA A 10 8.36 11.06 4.93
CA ALA A 10 9.01 10.36 3.81
C ALA A 10 9.11 8.82 3.96
N TRP A 11 8.85 8.28 5.16
CA TRP A 11 8.83 6.86 5.47
C TRP A 11 7.43 6.20 5.38
N GLN A 12 6.36 6.99 5.22
CA GLN A 12 5.01 6.44 5.06
C GLN A 12 4.74 6.17 3.58
N PRO A 13 4.42 4.91 3.22
CA PRO A 13 4.02 4.59 1.85
C PRO A 13 2.73 5.33 1.50
N ASN A 14 2.70 5.88 0.28
CA ASN A 14 1.48 6.51 -0.23
C ASN A 14 0.51 5.44 -0.76
N GLU A 15 -0.72 5.86 -1.07
CA GLU A 15 -1.75 4.95 -1.56
C GLU A 15 -1.36 4.22 -2.86
N ASP A 16 -0.66 4.90 -3.77
CA ASP A 16 -0.25 4.33 -5.05
C ASP A 16 0.80 3.22 -4.85
N ASP A 17 1.72 3.38 -3.90
CA ASP A 17 2.70 2.36 -3.53
C ASP A 17 1.99 1.11 -2.97
N ILE A 18 1.02 1.33 -2.08
CA ILE A 18 0.22 0.24 -1.48
C ILE A 18 -0.57 -0.47 -2.58
N ARG A 19 -1.21 0.27 -3.48
CA ARG A 19 -1.99 -0.28 -4.60
C ARG A 19 -1.12 -1.13 -5.52
N LEU A 20 0.05 -0.64 -5.89
CA LEU A 20 0.99 -1.37 -6.75
C LEU A 20 1.46 -2.66 -6.07
N ARG A 21 1.82 -2.57 -4.78
CA ARG A 21 2.26 -3.76 -4.04
C ARG A 21 1.14 -4.78 -3.86
N ALA A 22 -0.08 -4.35 -3.57
CA ALA A 22 -1.27 -5.21 -3.47
C ALA A 22 -1.57 -5.89 -4.82
N TYR A 23 -1.42 -5.18 -5.93
CA TYR A 23 -1.57 -5.76 -7.27
C TYR A 23 -0.52 -6.86 -7.53
N HIS A 24 0.73 -6.66 -7.12
CA HIS A 24 1.73 -7.72 -7.20
C HIS A 24 1.34 -8.95 -6.37
N ARG A 25 0.77 -8.77 -5.16
CA ARG A 25 0.27 -9.89 -4.35
C ARG A 25 -0.87 -10.65 -5.07
N TYR A 26 -1.79 -9.91 -5.69
CA TYR A 26 -2.85 -10.49 -6.53
C TYR A 26 -2.28 -11.37 -7.66
N LEU A 27 -1.21 -10.91 -8.33
CA LEU A 27 -0.55 -11.68 -9.38
C LEU A 27 0.21 -12.90 -8.83
N GLU A 28 0.93 -12.75 -7.72
CA GLU A 28 1.70 -13.82 -7.06
C GLU A 28 0.83 -15.02 -6.68
N ARG A 29 -0.43 -14.78 -6.29
CA ARG A 29 -1.41 -15.83 -5.97
C ARG A 29 -2.23 -16.34 -7.17
N GLY A 30 -1.89 -15.92 -8.39
CA GLY A 30 -2.56 -16.38 -9.61
C GLY A 30 -3.88 -15.69 -9.96
N GLY A 31 -4.16 -14.51 -9.38
CA GLY A 31 -5.27 -13.67 -9.82
C GLY A 31 -6.67 -14.08 -9.35
N GLY A 32 -6.78 -14.84 -8.26
CA GLY A 32 -8.08 -15.20 -7.68
C GLY A 32 -8.89 -13.98 -7.20
N HIS A 33 -10.19 -14.15 -7.01
CA HIS A 33 -11.04 -13.09 -6.47
C HIS A 33 -11.07 -13.15 -4.93
N GLY A 34 -11.58 -12.11 -4.26
CA GLY A 34 -11.91 -12.16 -2.83
C GLY A 34 -10.80 -11.81 -1.84
N MET A 35 -9.54 -11.69 -2.27
CA MET A 35 -8.41 -11.36 -1.37
C MET A 35 -7.87 -9.94 -1.55
N ALA A 36 -8.51 -9.09 -2.37
CA ALA A 36 -7.97 -7.76 -2.70
C ALA A 36 -7.78 -6.85 -1.48
N PHE A 37 -8.66 -6.96 -0.49
CA PHE A 37 -8.55 -6.20 0.76
C PHE A 37 -7.41 -6.72 1.64
N ASP A 38 -7.23 -8.03 1.74
CA ASP A 38 -6.11 -8.62 2.48
C ASP A 38 -4.76 -8.32 1.79
N ASP A 39 -4.74 -8.40 0.45
CA ASP A 39 -3.59 -8.01 -0.39
C ASP A 39 -3.20 -6.54 -0.11
N TRP A 40 -4.18 -5.66 0.07
CA TRP A 40 -3.98 -4.27 0.43
C TRP A 40 -3.40 -4.07 1.82
N LEU A 41 -3.99 -4.70 2.85
CA LEU A 41 -3.52 -4.57 4.23
C LEU A 41 -2.10 -5.10 4.40
N GLU A 42 -1.78 -6.23 3.78
CA GLU A 42 -0.45 -6.81 3.87
C GLU A 42 0.57 -6.00 3.06
N ALA A 43 0.18 -5.43 1.92
CA ALA A 43 1.01 -4.48 1.17
C ALA A 43 1.35 -3.23 2.00
N GLU A 44 0.35 -2.63 2.65
CA GLU A 44 0.55 -1.47 3.51
C GLU A 44 1.51 -1.79 4.66
N ARG A 45 1.30 -2.91 5.35
CA ARG A 45 2.17 -3.37 6.43
C ARG A 45 3.60 -3.61 5.96
N GLU A 46 3.76 -4.29 4.84
CA GLU A 46 5.08 -4.60 4.26
C GLU A 46 5.86 -3.34 3.93
N LEU A 47 5.21 -2.35 3.33
CA LEU A 47 5.85 -1.09 2.97
C LEU A 47 6.20 -0.24 4.20
N LYS A 48 5.33 -0.22 5.23
CA LYS A 48 5.62 0.45 6.51
C LYS A 48 6.81 -0.17 7.25
N LEU A 49 7.09 -1.47 7.06
CA LEU A 49 8.24 -2.16 7.67
C LEU A 49 9.55 -1.96 6.90
N ARG A 50 9.48 -1.45 5.68
CA ARG A 50 10.65 -1.23 4.79
C ARG A 50 11.16 0.21 4.79
N GLY A 51 10.37 1.16 5.30
CA GLY A 51 10.78 2.54 5.59
C GLY A 51 11.45 2.67 6.96
#